data_AF-A0A6N6VRL9-F1
#
_entry.id   AF-A0A6N6VRL9-F1
#
_cell.length_a   1.000
_cell.length_b   1.000
_cell.length_c   1.000
_cell.angle_alpha   90.00
_cell.angle_beta   90.00
_cell.angle_gamma   90.00
#
_symmetry.space_group_name_H-M   'P 1'
#
loop_
_entity.id
_entity.type
_entity.pdbx_description
1 polymer ?
#
loop_
_entity_poly.entity_id
_entity_poly.type
_entity_poly.pdbx_seq_one_letter_code
_entity_poly.pdbx_strand_id
1 'polypeptide(L)'
;MNNYNKIILLSSLLFSVNTYAEEVSVFCSNDSAKWKWLYIDNSLFKKVKVNGTFMDNMVQFSILKKYFTYFKIDGNQNSINNLIQQCINSYGTEYKYAQISRGITSDWYLIGTSDYSISPGNYKIYYMLGDVADSMEADKIFTNKQISVKEAFEKSLR
;
A
#
# COMPACT_ATOMS: atom_id res chain seq x y z
N MET A 1 44.66 27.08 16.66
CA MET A 1 43.69 26.11 16.09
C MET A 1 43.28 26.62 14.71
N ASN A 2 43.61 25.88 13.65
CA ASN A 2 43.50 26.35 12.26
C ASN A 2 42.05 26.46 11.76
N ASN A 3 41.77 27.51 10.98
CA ASN A 3 40.44 27.88 10.47
C ASN A 3 39.80 26.85 9.52
N TYR A 4 40.53 25.87 9.02
CA TYR A 4 40.05 24.84 8.10
C TYR A 4 39.05 23.84 8.74
N ASN A 5 39.13 23.64 10.06
CA ASN A 5 38.23 22.70 10.75
C ASN A 5 36.78 23.20 10.86
N LYS A 6 36.51 24.49 10.61
CA LYS A 6 35.14 25.04 10.64
C LYS A 6 34.34 24.76 9.36
N ILE A 7 35.02 24.56 8.23
CA ILE A 7 34.35 24.36 6.93
C ILE A 7 33.81 22.93 6.79
N ILE A 8 34.49 21.94 7.37
CA ILE A 8 34.10 20.52 7.31
C ILE A 8 32.83 20.24 8.14
N LEU A 9 32.55 21.03 9.19
CA LEU A 9 31.36 20.88 10.01
C LEU A 9 30.08 21.44 9.37
N LEU A 10 30.17 22.26 8.33
CA LEU A 10 29.00 22.85 7.66
C LEU A 10 28.47 21.96 6.52
N SER A 11 29.29 21.07 5.94
CA SER A 11 28.87 20.22 4.81
C SER A 11 28.05 18.99 5.24
N SER A 12 28.13 18.56 6.50
CA SER A 12 27.39 17.40 7.00
C SER A 12 25.91 17.69 7.29
N LEU A 13 25.50 18.96 7.34
CA LEU A 13 24.10 19.38 7.60
C LEU A 13 23.20 19.39 6.35
N LEU A 14 23.74 19.16 5.15
CA LEU A 14 22.97 19.18 3.90
C LEU A 14 22.43 17.81 3.47
N PHE A 15 22.75 16.74 4.20
CA PHE A 15 22.15 15.42 4.00
C PHE A 15 20.94 15.20 4.91
N SER A 16 20.10 16.22 5.06
CA SER A 16 18.73 16.00 5.54
C SER A 16 18.04 15.10 4.52
N VAL A 17 17.99 13.81 4.83
CA VAL A 17 17.23 12.81 4.09
C VAL A 17 15.80 13.30 3.99
N ASN A 18 15.44 13.80 2.81
CA ASN A 18 14.05 14.09 2.56
C ASN A 18 13.34 12.74 2.45
N THR A 19 12.76 12.28 3.55
CA THR A 19 11.73 11.24 3.53
C THR A 19 10.48 11.87 2.92
N TYR A 20 10.51 12.13 1.61
CA TYR A 20 9.33 12.59 0.91
C TYR A 20 8.35 11.44 0.86
N ALA A 21 7.16 11.68 1.42
CA ALA A 21 6.04 10.78 1.23
C ALA A 21 5.76 10.65 -0.28
N GLU A 22 5.59 9.43 -0.74
CA GLU A 22 5.24 9.16 -2.13
C GLU A 22 3.77 9.53 -2.36
N GLU A 23 3.50 10.22 -3.46
CA GLU A 23 2.14 10.54 -3.88
C GLU A 23 1.65 9.50 -4.89
N VAL A 24 0.57 8.78 -4.55
CA VAL A 24 0.03 7.69 -5.37
C VAL A 24 -1.45 7.92 -5.69
N SER A 25 -1.88 7.42 -6.86
CA SER A 25 -3.29 7.53 -7.27
C SER A 25 -4.15 6.43 -6.66
N VAL A 26 -5.38 6.78 -6.31
CA VAL A 26 -6.38 5.87 -5.74
C VAL A 26 -7.25 5.29 -6.86
N PHE A 27 -7.57 4.01 -6.76
CA PHE A 27 -8.60 3.36 -7.56
C PHE A 27 -9.55 2.56 -6.66
N CYS A 28 -10.71 2.27 -7.20
CA CYS A 28 -11.78 1.51 -6.55
C CYS A 28 -11.85 0.13 -7.20
N SER A 29 -11.88 -0.94 -6.42
CA SER A 29 -12.01 -2.30 -6.93
C SER A 29 -13.18 -3.04 -6.32
N ASN A 30 -13.56 -4.14 -6.97
CA ASN A 30 -14.65 -5.01 -6.56
C ASN A 30 -14.19 -6.41 -6.17
N ASP A 31 -15.14 -7.26 -5.77
CA ASP A 31 -14.93 -8.67 -5.43
C ASP A 31 -14.52 -9.55 -6.64
N SER A 32 -14.43 -9.00 -7.86
CA SER A 32 -13.95 -9.71 -9.05
C SER A 32 -12.63 -9.14 -9.56
N ALA A 33 -11.90 -8.40 -8.72
CA ALA A 33 -10.67 -7.70 -9.06
C ALA A 33 -10.79 -6.78 -10.29
N LYS A 34 -11.99 -6.28 -10.62
CA LYS A 34 -12.15 -5.20 -11.61
C LYS A 34 -11.89 -3.88 -10.91
N TRP A 35 -11.20 -2.95 -11.57
CA TRP A 35 -10.83 -1.65 -11.01
C TRP A 35 -11.30 -0.48 -11.87
N LYS A 36 -11.51 0.67 -11.20
CA LYS A 36 -11.78 1.97 -11.80
C LYS A 36 -11.00 3.05 -11.04
N TRP A 37 -10.27 3.91 -11.74
CA TRP A 37 -9.59 5.06 -11.12
C TRP A 37 -10.59 5.95 -10.39
N LEU A 38 -10.27 6.42 -9.19
CA LEU A 38 -11.11 7.38 -8.47
C LEU A 38 -10.79 8.80 -8.95
N TYR A 39 -11.81 9.52 -9.41
CA TYR A 39 -11.66 10.85 -9.99
C TYR A 39 -12.27 11.94 -9.10
N ILE A 40 -11.62 13.10 -9.05
CA ILE A 40 -12.10 14.29 -8.33
C ILE A 40 -13.25 14.91 -9.11
N ASP A 41 -14.39 15.14 -8.46
CA ASP A 41 -15.58 15.82 -9.04
C ASP A 41 -16.03 15.24 -10.39
N ASN A 42 -15.92 13.92 -10.56
CA ASN A 42 -16.19 13.22 -11.83
C ASN A 42 -15.34 13.68 -13.03
N SER A 43 -14.22 14.38 -12.78
CA SER A 43 -13.29 14.82 -13.82
C SER A 43 -12.44 13.65 -14.32
N LEU A 44 -12.57 13.28 -15.60
CA LEU A 44 -11.79 12.20 -16.22
C LEU A 44 -10.26 12.45 -16.23
N PHE A 45 -9.80 13.66 -15.91
CA PHE A 45 -8.39 14.05 -15.96
C PHE A 45 -7.74 14.20 -14.59
N LYS A 46 -8.52 14.28 -13.51
CA LYS A 46 -8.01 14.53 -12.16
C LYS A 46 -8.29 13.33 -11.26
N LYS A 47 -7.25 12.54 -10.99
CA LYS A 47 -7.34 11.39 -10.08
C LYS A 47 -7.21 11.86 -8.63
N VAL A 48 -7.92 11.20 -7.73
CA VAL A 48 -7.68 11.32 -6.29
C VAL A 48 -6.32 10.71 -5.98
N LYS A 49 -5.50 11.45 -5.22
CA LYS A 49 -4.17 11.02 -4.81
C LYS A 49 -4.01 11.09 -3.29
N VAL A 50 -3.14 10.26 -2.76
CA VAL A 50 -2.79 10.21 -1.33
C VAL A 50 -1.28 10.11 -1.15
N ASN A 51 -0.81 10.65 -0.03
CA ASN A 51 0.59 10.56 0.38
C ASN A 51 0.79 9.38 1.33
N GLY A 52 1.97 8.78 1.29
CA GLY A 52 2.33 7.70 2.19
C GLY A 52 3.66 7.05 1.85
N THR A 53 3.83 5.81 2.31
CA THR A 53 5.05 5.02 2.09
C THR A 53 4.69 3.55 1.88
N PHE A 54 5.37 2.88 0.97
CA PHE A 54 5.26 1.43 0.81
C PHE A 54 5.95 0.71 1.96
N MET A 55 5.23 -0.25 2.52
CA MET A 55 5.69 -1.08 3.63
C MET A 55 5.77 -2.52 3.13
N ASP A 56 6.98 -3.05 3.09
CA ASP A 56 7.22 -4.45 2.78
C ASP A 56 7.19 -5.26 4.08
N ASN A 57 6.26 -6.21 4.15
CA ASN A 57 6.18 -7.16 5.23
C ASN A 57 6.58 -8.56 4.76
N MET A 58 7.31 -9.26 5.62
CA MET A 58 7.70 -10.63 5.41
C MET A 58 7.26 -11.46 6.61
N VAL A 59 6.61 -12.59 6.34
CA VAL A 59 6.34 -13.60 7.36
C VAL A 59 6.96 -14.92 6.94
N GLN A 60 7.77 -15.50 7.82
CA GLN A 60 8.44 -16.77 7.59
C GLN A 60 7.72 -17.91 8.34
N PHE A 61 7.39 -18.97 7.61
CA PHE A 61 6.85 -20.22 8.15
C PHE A 61 7.76 -21.37 7.69
N SER A 62 8.66 -21.84 8.56
CA SER A 62 9.68 -22.85 8.21
C SER A 62 10.57 -22.36 7.05
N ILE A 63 10.69 -23.13 5.97
CA ILE A 63 11.42 -22.77 4.73
C ILE A 63 10.63 -21.84 3.79
N LEU A 64 9.36 -21.59 4.08
CA LEU A 64 8.48 -20.74 3.26
C LEU A 64 8.53 -19.30 3.78
N LYS A 65 8.96 -18.36 2.93
CA LYS A 65 8.84 -16.92 3.19
C LYS A 65 7.68 -16.37 2.37
N LYS A 66 6.80 -15.60 3.01
CA LYS A 66 5.71 -14.87 2.36
C LYS A 66 5.99 -13.39 2.40
N TYR A 67 5.89 -12.73 1.25
CA TYR A 67 6.04 -11.29 1.12
C TYR A 67 4.71 -10.65 0.79
N PHE A 68 4.45 -9.53 1.46
CA PHE A 68 3.25 -8.74 1.28
C PHE A 68 3.62 -7.26 1.39
N THR A 69 3.28 -6.51 0.35
CA THR A 69 3.50 -5.06 0.32
C THR A 69 2.15 -4.36 0.46
N TYR A 70 2.09 -3.36 1.33
CA TYR A 70 0.96 -2.44 1.40
C TYR A 70 1.43 -1.00 1.43
N PHE A 71 0.51 -0.07 1.18
CA PHE A 71 0.78 1.36 1.23
C PHE A 71 0.25 1.95 2.54
N LYS A 72 1.17 2.42 3.37
CA LYS A 72 0.84 3.13 4.60
C LYS A 72 0.59 4.60 4.27
N ILE A 73 -0.65 5.06 4.36
CA ILE A 73 -0.98 6.46 4.09
C ILE A 73 -0.58 7.36 5.26
N ASP A 74 -0.27 8.62 4.97
CA ASP A 74 0.00 9.69 5.95
C ASP A 74 -1.29 10.23 6.61
N GLY A 75 -2.29 9.36 6.77
CA GLY A 75 -3.60 9.67 7.31
C GLY A 75 -3.97 8.76 8.47
N ASN A 76 -5.24 8.82 8.84
CA ASN A 76 -5.81 7.93 9.85
C ASN A 76 -6.90 7.07 9.22
N GLN A 77 -7.55 6.24 10.04
CA GLN A 77 -8.59 5.35 9.54
C GLN A 77 -9.76 6.10 8.91
N ASN A 78 -10.07 7.32 9.36
CA ASN A 78 -11.12 8.13 8.75
C ASN A 78 -10.75 8.55 7.32
N SER A 79 -9.47 8.79 7.04
CA SER A 79 -8.99 9.06 5.68
C SER A 79 -9.27 7.88 4.75
N ILE A 80 -8.98 6.65 5.19
CA ILE A 80 -9.29 5.42 4.43
C ILE A 80 -10.81 5.27 4.24
N ASN A 81 -11.58 5.43 5.32
CA ASN A 81 -13.03 5.31 5.26
C ASN A 81 -13.63 6.33 4.28
N ASN A 82 -13.09 7.54 4.21
CA ASN A 82 -13.51 8.54 3.24
C ASN A 82 -13.22 8.11 1.81
N LEU A 83 -12.05 7.51 1.52
CA LEU A 83 -11.75 6.97 0.18
C LEU A 83 -12.72 5.85 -0.19
N ILE A 84 -13.04 4.96 0.75
CA ILE A 84 -14.03 3.89 0.56
C ILE A 84 -15.40 4.49 0.23
N GLN A 85 -15.85 5.51 0.97
CA GLN A 85 -17.12 6.17 0.69
C GLN A 85 -17.11 6.88 -0.67
N GLN A 86 -16.01 7.53 -1.05
CA GLN A 86 -15.87 8.11 -2.39
C GLN A 86 -16.00 7.04 -3.48
N CYS A 87 -15.36 5.89 -3.31
CA CYS A 87 -15.49 4.77 -4.24
C CYS A 87 -16.93 4.26 -4.37
N ILE A 88 -17.63 4.08 -3.24
CA ILE A 88 -19.03 3.65 -3.21
C ILE A 88 -19.93 4.70 -3.88
N ASN A 89 -19.70 5.99 -3.62
CA ASN A 89 -20.49 7.07 -4.19
C ASN A 89 -20.28 7.20 -5.71
N SER A 90 -19.05 7.00 -6.20
CA SER A 90 -18.74 7.12 -7.63
C SER A 90 -19.16 5.92 -8.47
N TYR A 91 -19.08 4.71 -7.91
CA TYR A 91 -19.21 3.47 -8.70
C TYR A 91 -20.18 2.43 -8.12
N GLY A 92 -20.85 2.74 -7.01
CA GLY A 92 -21.76 1.84 -6.31
C GLY A 92 -21.05 0.92 -5.32
N THR A 93 -21.85 0.23 -4.50
CA THR A 93 -21.39 -0.67 -3.44
C THR A 93 -20.58 -1.87 -3.94
N GLU A 94 -20.62 -2.14 -5.25
CA GLU A 94 -19.82 -3.17 -5.88
C GLU A 94 -18.32 -2.79 -5.91
N TYR A 95 -17.95 -1.51 -6.05
CA TYR A 95 -16.56 -1.03 -6.06
C TYR A 95 -16.14 -0.48 -4.69
N LYS A 96 -16.33 -1.26 -3.63
CA LYS A 96 -16.16 -0.82 -2.23
C LYS A 96 -14.71 -0.79 -1.71
N TYR A 97 -13.73 -1.27 -2.47
CA TYR A 97 -12.35 -1.34 -2.01
C TYR A 97 -11.52 -0.18 -2.56
N ALA A 98 -11.12 0.74 -1.70
CA ALA A 98 -10.14 1.77 -2.04
C ALA A 98 -8.72 1.17 -2.00
N GLN A 99 -7.98 1.32 -3.09
CA GLN A 99 -6.64 0.77 -3.28
C GLN A 99 -5.75 1.74 -4.05
N ILE A 100 -4.44 1.52 -4.03
CA ILE A 100 -3.47 2.38 -4.71
C ILE A 100 -2.60 1.61 -5.68
N SER A 101 -2.05 2.33 -6.66
CA SER A 101 -1.07 1.80 -7.62
C SER A 101 0.11 2.76 -7.74
N ARG A 102 1.31 2.21 -7.99
CA ARG A 102 2.55 2.98 -8.24
C ARG A 102 2.56 3.68 -9.61
N GLY A 103 1.55 3.48 -10.45
CA GLY A 103 1.55 3.85 -11.85
C GLY A 103 0.32 3.31 -12.59
N ILE A 104 0.31 3.43 -13.92
CA ILE A 104 -0.86 3.03 -14.75
C ILE A 104 -0.89 1.52 -14.99
N THR A 105 0.28 0.88 -15.06
CA THR A 105 0.47 -0.54 -15.38
C THR A 105 1.06 -1.33 -14.21
N SER A 106 1.23 -0.71 -13.04
CA SER A 106 1.85 -1.34 -11.88
C SER A 106 0.84 -2.16 -11.09
N ASP A 107 1.38 -3.06 -10.26
CA ASP A 107 0.62 -3.79 -9.27
C ASP A 107 -0.21 -2.87 -8.37
N TRP A 108 -1.25 -3.48 -7.81
CA TRP A 108 -2.16 -2.86 -6.88
C TRP A 108 -1.86 -3.31 -5.46
N TYR A 109 -1.94 -2.35 -4.55
CA TYR A 109 -1.57 -2.55 -3.17
C TYR A 109 -2.73 -2.19 -2.24
N LEU A 110 -2.81 -2.90 -1.12
CA LEU A 110 -3.74 -2.55 -0.05
C LEU A 110 -3.31 -1.23 0.60
N ILE A 111 -4.27 -0.52 1.17
CA ILE A 111 -4.04 0.71 1.92
C ILE A 111 -4.13 0.39 3.40
N GLY A 112 -3.23 0.94 4.22
CA GLY A 112 -3.28 0.82 5.67
C GLY A 112 -2.78 2.06 6.38
N THR A 113 -2.97 2.10 7.69
CA THR A 113 -2.38 3.12 8.58
C THR A 113 -1.22 2.55 9.41
N SER A 114 -1.13 1.23 9.51
CA SER A 114 -0.08 0.49 10.22
C SER A 114 -0.12 -1.00 9.84
N ASP A 115 0.85 -1.79 10.30
CA ASP A 115 0.88 -3.25 10.12
C ASP A 115 -0.31 -3.98 10.80
N TYR A 116 -1.04 -3.28 11.66
CA TYR A 116 -2.20 -3.81 12.39
C TYR A 116 -3.54 -3.33 11.84
N SER A 117 -3.51 -2.38 10.90
CA SER A 117 -4.72 -1.73 10.39
C SER A 117 -4.61 -1.53 8.88
N ILE A 118 -4.96 -2.59 8.15
CA ILE A 118 -5.00 -2.62 6.69
C ILE A 118 -6.45 -2.75 6.23
N SER A 119 -6.80 -1.96 5.22
CA SER A 119 -8.11 -1.96 4.59
C SER A 119 -8.34 -3.22 3.75
N PRO A 120 -9.58 -3.74 3.71
CA PRO A 120 -10.02 -4.72 2.71
C PRO A 120 -9.69 -4.32 1.27
N GLY A 121 -9.40 -5.32 0.43
CA GLY A 121 -9.12 -5.14 -1.00
C GLY A 121 -8.51 -6.36 -1.67
N ASN A 122 -8.22 -6.25 -2.95
CA ASN A 122 -7.55 -7.30 -3.74
C ASN A 122 -6.03 -7.22 -3.53
N TYR A 123 -5.36 -8.35 -3.30
CA TYR A 123 -3.92 -8.34 -3.06
C TYR A 123 -3.24 -9.59 -3.61
N LYS A 124 -1.94 -9.43 -3.85
CA LYS A 124 -1.04 -10.48 -4.28
C LYS A 124 -0.12 -10.85 -3.13
N ILE A 125 0.07 -12.15 -2.92
CA ILE A 125 1.09 -12.68 -2.00
C ILE A 125 2.16 -13.34 -2.84
N TYR A 126 3.42 -13.05 -2.55
CA TYR A 126 4.55 -13.76 -3.15
C TYR A 126 5.10 -14.76 -2.14
N TYR A 127 5.42 -15.95 -2.63
CA TYR A 127 6.03 -17.01 -1.84
C TYR A 127 7.47 -17.21 -2.30
N MET A 128 8.37 -17.54 -1.38
CA MET A 128 9.69 -18.07 -1.67
C MET A 128 9.91 -19.33 -0.85
N LEU A 129 10.45 -20.37 -1.47
CA LEU A 129 10.67 -21.67 -0.85
C LEU A 129 12.19 -21.92 -0.78
N GLY A 130 12.77 -21.70 0.40
CA GLY A 130 14.22 -21.56 0.55
C GLY A 130 14.74 -20.27 -0.09
N ASP A 131 15.87 -20.36 -0.80
CA ASP A 131 16.45 -19.27 -1.60
C ASP A 131 16.10 -19.39 -3.10
N VAL A 132 15.23 -20.35 -3.44
CA VAL A 132 14.70 -20.48 -4.80
C VAL A 132 13.44 -19.62 -4.88
N ALA A 133 13.49 -18.58 -5.72
CA ALA A 133 12.34 -17.74 -6.00
C ALA A 133 11.37 -18.51 -6.90
N ASP A 134 10.42 -19.22 -6.30
CA ASP A 134 9.25 -19.75 -6.99
C ASP A 134 8.05 -18.88 -6.61
N SER A 135 7.85 -17.80 -7.35
CA SER A 135 6.78 -16.83 -7.07
C SER A 135 5.45 -17.38 -7.56
N MET A 136 4.75 -18.14 -6.72
CA MET A 136 3.33 -18.42 -6.95
C MET A 136 2.52 -17.14 -6.67
N GLU A 137 2.04 -16.49 -7.71
CA GLU A 137 1.10 -15.38 -7.61
C GLU A 137 -0.31 -15.95 -7.39
N ALA A 138 -0.94 -15.60 -6.27
CA ALA A 138 -2.34 -15.93 -6.04
C ALA A 138 -3.11 -14.64 -5.76
N ASP A 139 -4.01 -14.26 -6.67
CA ASP A 139 -4.97 -13.18 -6.44
C ASP A 139 -5.91 -13.62 -5.31
N LYS A 140 -5.86 -12.92 -4.18
CA LYS A 140 -6.74 -13.16 -3.03
C LYS A 140 -7.52 -11.89 -2.72
N ILE A 141 -8.78 -12.07 -2.34
CA ILE A 141 -9.63 -10.97 -1.85
C ILE A 141 -9.52 -10.94 -0.34
N PHE A 142 -9.11 -9.79 0.18
CA PHE A 142 -9.10 -9.54 1.61
C PHE A 142 -10.43 -8.90 2.02
N THR A 143 -11.34 -9.66 2.65
CA THR A 143 -12.73 -9.21 2.95
C THR A 143 -12.98 -8.79 4.41
N ASN A 144 -11.99 -8.91 5.30
CA ASN A 144 -12.21 -8.80 6.75
C ASN A 144 -11.98 -7.37 7.27
N LYS A 145 -12.87 -6.88 8.14
CA LYS A 145 -13.10 -5.45 8.44
C LYS A 145 -11.91 -4.66 9.01
N GLN A 146 -10.88 -5.33 9.51
CA GLN A 146 -9.55 -4.83 9.91
C GLN A 146 -8.88 -6.02 10.59
N ILE A 147 -7.74 -6.49 10.08
CA ILE A 147 -6.94 -7.49 10.78
C ILE A 147 -5.47 -7.12 10.67
N SER A 148 -4.66 -7.67 11.55
CA SER A 148 -3.21 -7.56 11.47
C SER A 148 -2.66 -8.28 10.22
N VAL A 149 -1.53 -7.80 9.69
CA VAL A 149 -0.78 -8.48 8.62
C VAL A 149 -0.64 -9.99 8.91
N LYS A 150 -0.35 -10.34 10.17
CA LYS A 150 -0.25 -11.71 10.66
C LYS A 150 -1.53 -12.54 10.42
N GLU A 151 -2.70 -12.01 10.75
CA GLU A 151 -3.97 -12.72 10.57
C GLU A 151 -4.34 -12.89 9.09
N ALA A 152 -4.00 -11.92 8.23
CA ALA A 152 -4.17 -12.05 6.78
C ALA A 152 -3.33 -13.22 6.24
N PHE A 153 -2.12 -13.36 6.75
CA PHE A 153 -1.23 -14.45 6.40
C PHE A 153 -1.71 -15.83 6.89
N GLU A 154 -2.19 -15.94 8.12
CA GLU A 154 -2.69 -17.22 8.68
C GLU A 154 -3.90 -17.74 7.90
N LYS A 155 -4.81 -16.87 7.48
CA LYS A 155 -5.97 -17.26 6.66
C LYS A 155 -5.61 -17.76 5.27
N SER A 156 -4.50 -17.26 4.70
CA SER A 156 -4.06 -17.65 3.36
C SER A 156 -3.49 -19.09 3.27
N LEU A 157 -3.28 -19.76 4.42
CA LEU A 157 -2.77 -21.14 4.52
C LEU A 157 -3.88 -22.21 4.55
N ARG A 158 -5.15 -21.80 4.65
CA ARG A 158 -6.31 -22.68 4.56
C ARG A 158 -6.94 -22.56 3.18
#